data_AF-A0A954KH27-F1
#
_entry.id   AF-A0A954KH27-F1
#
_cell.length_a   1.000
_cell.length_b   1.000
_cell.length_c   1.000
_cell.angle_alpha   90.00
_cell.angle_beta   90.00
_cell.angle_gamma   90.00
#
_symmetry.space_group_name_H-M   'P 1'
#
loop_
_entity.id
_entity.type
_entity.pdbx_description
1 polymer ?
#
loop_
_entity_poly.entity_id
_entity_poly.type
_entity_poly.pdbx_seq_one_letter_code
_entity_poly.pdbx_strand_id
1 'polypeptide(L)'
;MVRDINVMMRTVLTLLFAALTLAPTAALSEDTAAVPSFRRDVMPIFFRAGCNSGTCHGSARGKDGYMLSLFGYDPAGDYRRTVEEIPGRRVNVAVPEESLLLLKATGAVPHSGGKRFDRDSDLAKTLLAWIEAAAPDDVGSVPDVADIAVSQPSLVFEKPGQTADVRVTATYTDGSTRDVTALALFGTNNPSVAEIDANGRVTSRGPGDTTVFARFSRFTVGAEVIGLPPGEGFVWPNPPENNFIDHLVFERLQKLRIVPSDVCDDETFLRRVTLDLAARTPTVEEYEAFMADSSPDKRARKIDALLE
;
A
#
# COMPACT_ATOMS: atom_id res chain seq x y z
N MET A 1 -65.53 22.39 -50.99
CA MET A 1 -65.11 23.52 -51.83
C MET A 1 -63.60 23.57 -51.72
N VAL A 2 -62.74 23.16 -52.65
CA VAL A 2 -62.73 22.61 -54.03
C VAL A 2 -61.41 21.80 -54.06
N ARG A 3 -61.44 20.47 -54.24
CA ARG A 3 -61.17 19.72 -55.48
C ARG A 3 -59.73 19.85 -56.02
N ASP A 4 -59.10 18.68 -56.15
CA ASP A 4 -57.84 18.37 -56.86
C ASP A 4 -57.72 19.04 -58.23
N ILE A 5 -56.48 19.29 -58.68
CA ILE A 5 -56.04 19.13 -60.08
C ILE A 5 -54.50 19.06 -60.15
N ASN A 6 -54.03 18.00 -60.81
CA ASN A 6 -52.66 17.77 -61.31
C ASN A 6 -52.16 18.92 -62.19
N VAL A 7 -50.83 19.11 -62.30
CA VAL A 7 -50.08 19.27 -63.58
C VAL A 7 -48.57 19.51 -63.31
N MET A 8 -47.79 18.54 -63.82
CA MET A 8 -46.54 18.68 -64.59
C MET A 8 -45.27 19.33 -63.99
N MET A 9 -44.23 18.49 -63.87
CA MET A 9 -43.00 18.56 -64.69
C MET A 9 -41.68 18.97 -63.99
N ARG A 10 -40.67 18.12 -64.27
CA ARG A 10 -39.21 18.33 -64.25
C ARG A 10 -38.42 18.00 -62.97
N THR A 11 -37.95 16.75 -62.95
CA THR A 11 -36.53 16.37 -62.94
C THR A 11 -35.60 17.11 -61.97
N VAL A 12 -35.32 16.48 -60.82
CA VAL A 12 -33.97 16.48 -60.24
C VAL A 12 -33.69 15.07 -59.73
N LEU A 13 -32.68 14.46 -60.34
CA LEU A 13 -32.13 13.16 -60.01
C LEU A 13 -31.31 13.31 -58.72
N THR A 14 -31.67 12.62 -57.65
CA THR A 14 -30.78 12.42 -56.50
C THR A 14 -30.90 10.97 -56.04
N LEU A 15 -29.96 10.16 -56.51
CA LEU A 15 -29.73 8.80 -56.04
C LEU A 15 -29.22 8.87 -54.60
N LEU A 16 -30.09 8.66 -53.61
CA LEU A 16 -29.66 8.27 -52.27
C LEU A 16 -29.52 6.74 -52.23
N PHE A 17 -28.28 6.26 -52.39
CA PHE A 17 -27.92 4.92 -51.95
C PHE A 17 -27.87 4.92 -50.42
N ALA A 18 -28.90 4.39 -49.76
CA ALA A 18 -28.83 4.05 -48.35
C ALA A 18 -27.95 2.78 -48.21
N ALA A 19 -26.65 2.98 -48.00
CA ALA A 19 -25.78 1.91 -47.55
C ALA A 19 -26.13 1.58 -46.10
N LEU A 20 -26.96 0.55 -45.90
CA LEU A 20 -27.18 -0.04 -44.59
C LEU A 20 -25.90 -0.79 -44.21
N THR A 21 -24.95 -0.09 -43.60
CA THR A 21 -23.79 -0.70 -42.96
C THR A 21 -24.29 -1.52 -41.77
N LEU A 22 -24.35 -2.84 -41.93
CA LEU A 22 -24.37 -3.74 -40.78
C LEU A 22 -23.09 -3.48 -39.98
N ALA A 23 -23.22 -2.77 -38.87
CA ALA A 23 -22.15 -2.74 -37.89
C ALA A 23 -21.92 -4.18 -37.42
N PRO A 24 -20.66 -4.68 -37.39
CA PRO A 24 -20.41 -5.98 -36.80
C PRO A 24 -20.83 -5.89 -35.33
N THR A 25 -21.84 -6.66 -34.95
CA THR A 25 -22.07 -7.00 -33.55
C THR A 25 -20.78 -7.62 -33.04
N ALA A 26 -20.03 -6.85 -32.25
CA ALA A 26 -18.95 -7.39 -31.46
C ALA A 26 -19.56 -8.50 -30.61
N ALA A 27 -19.28 -9.75 -30.98
CA ALA A 27 -19.53 -10.87 -30.10
C ALA A 27 -18.71 -10.58 -28.84
N LEU A 28 -19.40 -10.32 -27.73
CA LEU A 28 -18.80 -10.38 -26.41
C LEU A 28 -18.27 -11.81 -26.29
N SER A 29 -16.95 -11.95 -26.42
CA SER A 29 -16.28 -13.17 -26.01
C SER A 29 -16.67 -13.38 -24.55
N GLU A 30 -17.38 -14.47 -24.25
CA GLU A 30 -17.45 -14.96 -22.88
C GLU A 30 -16.00 -15.12 -22.43
N ASP A 31 -15.62 -14.31 -21.44
CA ASP A 31 -14.32 -14.37 -20.80
C ASP A 31 -14.29 -15.71 -20.05
N THR A 32 -13.78 -16.76 -20.70
CA THR A 32 -13.45 -17.99 -19.98
C THR A 32 -12.41 -17.60 -18.95
N ALA A 33 -12.84 -17.38 -17.70
CA ALA A 33 -11.98 -16.95 -16.62
C ALA A 33 -10.73 -17.83 -16.62
N ALA A 34 -9.57 -17.23 -16.89
CA ALA A 34 -8.32 -17.95 -16.93
C ALA A 34 -8.10 -18.67 -15.60
N VAL A 35 -7.65 -19.93 -15.67
CA VAL A 35 -7.34 -20.72 -14.46
C VAL A 35 -6.35 -19.94 -13.61
N PRO A 36 -6.63 -19.71 -12.31
CA PRO A 36 -5.72 -18.94 -11.46
C PRO A 36 -4.34 -19.58 -11.37
N SER A 37 -3.31 -18.74 -11.42
CA SER A 37 -1.90 -19.13 -11.26
C SER A 37 -1.56 -19.39 -9.79
N PHE A 38 -0.79 -20.44 -9.50
CA PHE A 38 -0.36 -20.68 -8.13
C PHE A 38 0.54 -19.53 -7.64
N ARG A 39 1.53 -19.13 -8.44
CA ARG A 39 2.51 -18.08 -8.10
C ARG A 39 1.90 -16.68 -8.12
N ARG A 40 1.01 -16.36 -9.07
CA ARG A 40 0.49 -15.00 -9.25
C ARG A 40 -0.83 -14.71 -8.53
N ASP A 41 -1.62 -15.74 -8.21
CA ASP A 41 -2.95 -15.57 -7.63
C ASP A 41 -3.08 -16.24 -6.26
N VAL A 42 -2.66 -17.50 -6.12
CA VAL A 42 -2.85 -18.28 -4.89
C VAL A 42 -1.85 -17.90 -3.79
N MET A 43 -0.55 -17.88 -4.10
CA MET A 43 0.48 -17.54 -3.14
C MET A 43 0.32 -16.12 -2.54
N PRO A 44 -0.04 -15.08 -3.32
CA PRO A 44 -0.34 -13.77 -2.76
C PRO A 44 -1.53 -13.76 -1.82
N ILE A 45 -2.52 -14.65 -1.98
CA ILE A 45 -3.60 -14.82 -0.99
C ILE A 45 -3.03 -15.30 0.34
N PHE A 46 -2.10 -16.25 0.34
CA PHE A 46 -1.44 -16.70 1.58
C PHE A 46 -0.67 -15.56 2.28
N PHE A 47 -0.04 -14.70 1.50
CA PHE A 47 0.65 -13.51 2.00
C PHE A 47 -0.34 -12.50 2.60
N ARG A 48 -1.33 -12.06 1.82
CA ARG A 48 -2.35 -11.08 2.24
C ARG A 48 -3.13 -11.56 3.47
N ALA A 49 -3.49 -12.83 3.51
CA ALA A 49 -4.21 -13.44 4.63
C ALA A 49 -3.33 -13.68 5.88
N GLY A 50 -2.01 -13.50 5.75
CA GLY A 50 -1.04 -13.75 6.82
C GLY A 50 -0.76 -15.22 7.11
N CYS A 51 -1.18 -16.14 6.23
CA CYS A 51 -1.00 -17.58 6.39
C CYS A 51 0.49 -17.95 6.42
N ASN A 52 1.29 -17.33 5.54
CA ASN A 52 2.73 -17.56 5.43
C ASN A 52 3.59 -16.57 6.26
N SER A 53 3.00 -15.97 7.30
CA SER A 53 3.73 -15.12 8.25
C SER A 53 4.51 -15.93 9.28
N GLY A 54 5.53 -15.32 9.88
CA GLY A 54 6.41 -15.97 10.88
C GLY A 54 5.71 -16.42 12.17
N THR A 55 4.49 -15.94 12.44
CA THR A 55 3.67 -16.38 13.58
C THR A 55 2.78 -17.58 13.24
N CYS A 56 2.59 -17.88 11.94
CA CYS A 56 1.70 -18.92 11.42
C CYS A 56 2.48 -20.01 10.66
N HIS A 57 2.01 -20.42 9.47
CA HIS A 57 2.64 -21.48 8.68
C HIS A 57 4.00 -21.07 8.10
N GLY A 58 4.30 -19.76 8.04
CA GLY A 58 5.60 -19.22 7.66
C GLY A 58 6.66 -19.26 8.77
N SER A 59 6.33 -19.76 9.97
CA SER A 59 7.31 -19.94 11.03
C SER A 59 8.35 -21.02 10.68
N ALA A 60 9.53 -20.97 11.30
CA ALA A 60 10.60 -21.93 11.04
C ALA A 60 10.23 -23.40 11.29
N ARG A 61 9.13 -23.68 12.02
CA ARG A 61 8.61 -25.04 12.26
C ARG A 61 7.27 -25.30 11.57
N GLY A 62 6.72 -24.33 10.84
CA GLY A 62 5.34 -24.36 10.35
C GLY A 62 4.31 -24.47 11.48
N LYS A 63 3.10 -24.90 11.14
CA LYS A 63 2.05 -25.27 12.12
C LYS A 63 1.40 -26.58 11.69
N ASP A 64 1.26 -27.51 12.63
CA ASP A 64 0.57 -28.80 12.43
C ASP A 64 1.03 -29.56 11.17
N GLY A 65 2.35 -29.55 10.93
CA GLY A 65 2.97 -30.20 9.77
C GLY A 65 2.76 -29.50 8.44
N TYR A 66 2.15 -28.30 8.40
CA TYR A 66 2.07 -27.45 7.21
C TYR A 66 3.01 -26.25 7.37
N MET A 67 4.07 -26.23 6.56
CA MET A 67 5.16 -25.27 6.61
C MET A 67 5.21 -24.50 5.30
N LEU A 68 4.70 -23.27 5.29
CA LEU A 68 4.89 -22.38 4.16
C LEU A 68 6.23 -21.66 4.32
N SER A 69 6.81 -21.26 3.20
CA SER A 69 7.97 -20.39 3.19
C SER A 69 7.57 -19.02 3.72
N LEU A 70 8.48 -18.38 4.48
CA LEU A 70 8.22 -17.07 5.04
C LEU A 70 7.95 -16.08 3.89
N PHE A 71 6.75 -15.49 3.88
CA PHE A 71 6.30 -14.53 2.86
C PHE A 71 6.32 -15.04 1.40
N GLY A 72 6.41 -16.35 1.17
CA GLY A 72 6.38 -16.92 -0.19
C GLY A 72 7.74 -16.97 -0.90
N TYR A 73 8.85 -16.99 -0.17
CA TYR A 73 10.21 -17.05 -0.74
C TYR A 73 10.62 -18.38 -1.40
N ASP A 74 9.84 -19.46 -1.25
CA ASP A 74 10.07 -20.75 -1.92
C ASP A 74 8.78 -21.22 -2.62
N PRO A 75 8.43 -20.66 -3.79
CA PRO A 75 7.19 -21.00 -4.50
C PRO A 75 7.04 -22.49 -4.83
N ALA A 76 8.11 -23.12 -5.31
CA ALA A 76 8.08 -24.53 -5.68
C ALA A 76 7.87 -25.43 -4.45
N GLY A 77 8.52 -25.11 -3.33
CA GLY A 77 8.28 -25.82 -2.08
C GLY A 77 6.90 -25.54 -1.47
N ASP A 78 6.39 -24.32 -1.58
CA ASP A 78 5.05 -23.96 -1.11
C ASP A 78 3.97 -24.71 -1.89
N TYR A 79 4.13 -24.87 -3.20
CA TYR A 79 3.24 -25.70 -4.00
C TYR A 79 3.25 -27.16 -3.52
N ARG A 80 4.43 -27.78 -3.44
CA ARG A 80 4.60 -29.17 -2.97
C ARG A 80 3.97 -29.39 -1.58
N ARG A 81 4.24 -28.48 -0.64
CA ARG A 81 3.71 -28.55 0.73
C ARG A 81 2.19 -28.35 0.77
N THR A 82 1.64 -27.55 -0.14
CA THR A 82 0.21 -27.28 -0.20
C THR A 82 -0.56 -28.42 -0.88
N VAL A 83 -0.04 -28.95 -1.98
CA VAL A 83 -0.77 -29.88 -2.87
C VAL A 83 -0.28 -31.33 -2.76
N GLU A 84 1.04 -31.55 -2.73
CA GLU A 84 1.64 -32.87 -2.96
C GLU A 84 1.96 -33.66 -1.68
N GLU A 85 2.31 -33.00 -0.58
CA GLU A 85 2.77 -33.70 0.64
C GLU A 85 1.68 -34.51 1.35
N ILE A 86 0.43 -34.01 1.35
CA ILE A 86 -0.72 -34.70 1.94
C ILE A 86 -1.92 -34.57 0.99
N PRO A 87 -1.92 -35.31 -0.14
CA PRO A 87 -2.94 -35.20 -1.17
C PRO A 87 -4.34 -35.44 -0.61
N GLY A 88 -5.32 -34.70 -1.12
CA GLY A 88 -6.74 -34.83 -0.74
C GLY A 88 -7.11 -34.21 0.62
N ARG A 89 -6.13 -33.95 1.50
CA ARG A 89 -6.40 -33.38 2.84
C ARG A 89 -6.40 -31.84 2.84
N ARG A 90 -5.30 -31.23 2.36
CA ARG A 90 -5.17 -29.76 2.32
C ARG A 90 -5.97 -29.19 1.16
N VAL A 91 -5.79 -29.80 0.00
CA VAL A 91 -6.49 -29.54 -1.26
C VAL A 91 -7.25 -30.81 -1.62
N ASN A 92 -8.57 -30.72 -1.71
CA ASN A 92 -9.46 -31.80 -2.11
C ASN A 92 -10.01 -31.46 -3.50
N VAL A 93 -9.41 -32.00 -4.56
CA VAL A 93 -9.87 -31.74 -5.94
C VAL A 93 -11.16 -32.50 -6.31
N ALA A 94 -11.56 -33.50 -5.52
CA ALA A 94 -12.79 -34.25 -5.75
C ALA A 94 -14.02 -33.50 -5.19
N VAL A 95 -13.85 -32.81 -4.07
CA VAL A 95 -14.85 -31.93 -3.46
C VAL A 95 -14.15 -30.62 -3.05
N PRO A 96 -13.91 -29.69 -4.00
CA PRO A 96 -13.14 -28.47 -3.81
C PRO A 96 -13.50 -27.65 -2.57
N GLU A 97 -14.79 -27.49 -2.31
CA GLU A 97 -15.35 -26.77 -1.17
C GLU A 97 -15.03 -27.40 0.20
N GLU A 98 -14.69 -28.69 0.24
CA GLU A 98 -14.28 -29.41 1.44
C GLU A 98 -12.76 -29.38 1.69
N SER A 99 -12.01 -28.68 0.84
CA SER A 99 -10.57 -28.49 1.04
C SER A 99 -10.31 -27.81 2.40
N LEU A 100 -9.52 -28.45 3.27
CA LEU A 100 -9.20 -27.87 4.58
C LEU A 100 -8.51 -26.51 4.46
N LEU A 101 -7.78 -26.27 3.38
CA LEU A 101 -7.21 -24.95 3.06
C LEU A 101 -8.29 -23.87 3.04
N LEU A 102 -9.40 -24.11 2.33
CA LEU A 102 -10.52 -23.18 2.20
C LEU A 102 -11.35 -23.13 3.49
N LEU A 103 -11.70 -24.28 4.06
CA LEU A 103 -12.54 -24.35 5.26
C LEU A 103 -11.90 -23.67 6.47
N LYS A 104 -10.58 -23.85 6.68
CA LYS A 104 -9.86 -23.19 7.79
C LYS A 104 -9.70 -21.70 7.54
N ALA A 105 -9.39 -21.29 6.32
CA ALA A 105 -9.20 -19.88 5.99
C ALA A 105 -10.51 -19.08 6.10
N THR A 106 -11.64 -19.68 5.74
CA THR A 106 -12.97 -19.06 5.85
C THR A 106 -13.61 -19.20 7.24
N GLY A 107 -13.01 -19.97 8.14
CA GLY A 107 -13.51 -20.21 9.50
C GLY A 107 -14.68 -21.19 9.57
N ALA A 108 -14.94 -21.97 8.52
CA ALA A 108 -15.97 -23.02 8.51
C ALA A 108 -15.62 -24.21 9.42
N VAL A 109 -14.34 -24.41 9.70
CA VAL A 109 -13.85 -25.38 10.69
C VAL A 109 -12.86 -24.73 11.66
N PRO A 110 -12.69 -25.25 12.89
CA PRO A 110 -11.75 -24.69 13.85
C PRO A 110 -10.32 -24.58 13.31
N HIS A 111 -9.73 -23.41 13.51
CA HIS A 111 -8.36 -23.08 13.13
C HIS A 111 -7.77 -22.19 14.22
N SER A 112 -6.60 -22.55 14.76
CA SER A 112 -5.90 -21.77 15.78
C SER A 112 -5.49 -20.39 15.26
N GLY A 113 -5.16 -20.31 13.97
CA GLY A 113 -5.00 -19.05 13.28
C GLY A 113 -6.32 -18.35 12.98
N GLY A 114 -7.49 -18.76 13.46
CA GLY A 114 -8.76 -18.05 13.24
C GLY A 114 -9.19 -17.91 11.76
N LYS A 115 -10.31 -17.21 11.56
CA LYS A 115 -10.80 -16.83 10.22
C LYS A 115 -9.87 -15.78 9.60
N ARG A 116 -9.58 -15.94 8.31
CA ARG A 116 -8.67 -15.10 7.53
C ARG A 116 -9.37 -14.21 6.50
N PHE A 117 -10.45 -14.71 5.89
CA PHE A 117 -11.30 -13.96 4.96
C PHE A 117 -12.71 -14.57 4.89
N ASP A 118 -13.67 -13.85 4.34
CA ASP A 118 -15.05 -14.32 4.17
C ASP A 118 -15.18 -15.36 3.04
N ARG A 119 -16.19 -16.23 3.14
CA ARG A 119 -16.43 -17.31 2.15
C ARG A 119 -16.82 -16.76 0.78
N ASP A 120 -17.47 -15.61 0.75
CA ASP A 120 -17.91 -14.90 -0.46
C ASP A 120 -16.90 -13.85 -0.94
N SER A 121 -15.73 -13.74 -0.28
CA SER A 121 -14.65 -12.86 -0.71
C SER A 121 -14.02 -13.34 -2.03
N ASP A 122 -13.43 -12.40 -2.77
CA ASP A 122 -12.73 -12.75 -4.01
C ASP A 122 -11.50 -13.62 -3.78
N LEU A 123 -10.88 -13.54 -2.59
CA LEU A 123 -9.80 -14.45 -2.19
C LEU A 123 -10.29 -15.90 -2.10
N ALA A 124 -11.46 -16.11 -1.50
CA ALA A 124 -12.07 -17.44 -1.40
C ALA A 124 -12.47 -17.98 -2.78
N LYS A 125 -13.05 -17.13 -3.64
CA LYS A 125 -13.43 -17.50 -5.01
C LYS A 125 -12.22 -17.89 -5.86
N THR A 126 -11.12 -17.13 -5.79
CA THR A 126 -9.89 -17.43 -6.53
C THR A 126 -9.27 -18.75 -6.06
N LEU A 127 -9.21 -18.98 -4.74
CA LEU A 127 -8.75 -20.27 -4.20
C LEU A 127 -9.63 -21.43 -4.65
N LEU A 128 -10.95 -21.27 -4.60
CA LEU A 128 -11.89 -22.30 -5.02
C LEU A 128 -11.73 -22.61 -6.52
N ALA A 129 -11.70 -21.59 -7.37
CA ALA A 129 -11.51 -21.75 -8.82
C ALA A 129 -10.18 -22.44 -9.17
N TRP A 130 -9.11 -22.15 -8.43
CA TRP A 130 -7.84 -22.87 -8.58
C TRP A 130 -7.96 -24.34 -8.20
N ILE A 131 -8.65 -24.66 -7.09
CA ILE A 131 -8.85 -26.04 -6.64
C ILE A 131 -9.76 -26.82 -7.61
N GLU A 132 -10.84 -26.20 -8.09
CA GLU A 132 -11.77 -26.76 -9.10
C GLU A 132 -11.06 -27.08 -10.41
N ALA A 133 -10.04 -26.30 -10.78
CA ALA A 133 -9.15 -26.58 -11.91
C ALA A 133 -8.12 -27.70 -11.64
N ALA A 134 -8.32 -28.49 -10.58
CA ALA A 134 -7.42 -29.52 -10.06
C ALA A 134 -6.10 -28.98 -9.48
N ALA A 135 -6.11 -27.75 -8.95
CA ALA A 135 -5.00 -27.10 -8.27
C ALA A 135 -3.67 -27.17 -9.05
N PRO A 136 -3.64 -26.74 -10.33
CA PRO A 136 -2.47 -26.93 -11.17
C PRO A 136 -1.29 -26.11 -10.67
N ASP A 137 -0.09 -26.65 -10.89
CA ASP A 137 1.13 -25.85 -10.82
C ASP A 137 1.27 -24.98 -12.07
N ASP A 138 2.01 -23.89 -11.97
CA ASP A 138 2.26 -23.03 -13.13
C ASP A 138 3.15 -23.74 -14.16
N VAL A 139 2.81 -23.62 -15.44
CA VAL A 139 3.59 -24.19 -16.55
C VAL A 139 4.59 -23.18 -17.07
N GLY A 140 5.85 -23.59 -17.20
CA GLY A 140 6.92 -22.74 -17.73
C GLY A 140 7.47 -21.74 -16.72
N SER A 141 8.13 -20.69 -17.22
CA SER A 141 8.67 -19.63 -16.37
C SER A 141 7.59 -18.60 -16.06
N VAL A 142 7.28 -18.41 -14.78
CA VAL A 142 6.40 -17.33 -14.32
C VAL A 142 7.25 -16.12 -13.98
N PRO A 143 6.99 -14.94 -14.57
CA PRO A 143 7.70 -13.72 -14.24
C PRO A 143 7.57 -13.37 -12.76
N ASP A 144 8.70 -13.11 -12.11
CA ASP A 144 8.75 -12.61 -10.74
C ASP A 144 8.33 -11.13 -10.69
N VAL A 145 7.94 -10.67 -9.50
CA VAL A 145 7.71 -9.24 -9.26
C VAL A 145 9.06 -8.52 -9.24
N ALA A 146 9.20 -7.50 -10.08
CA ALA A 146 10.39 -6.66 -10.17
C ALA A 146 10.27 -5.39 -9.32
N ASP A 147 9.07 -4.82 -9.23
CA ASP A 147 8.76 -3.64 -8.41
C ASP A 147 7.26 -3.51 -8.13
N ILE A 148 6.88 -2.67 -7.17
CA ILE A 148 5.49 -2.24 -6.96
C ILE A 148 5.41 -0.72 -6.80
N ALA A 149 4.27 -0.12 -7.15
CA ALA A 149 4.03 1.31 -6.97
C ALA A 149 2.64 1.57 -6.39
N VAL A 150 2.51 2.60 -5.55
CA VAL A 150 1.22 3.17 -5.13
C VAL A 150 0.80 4.26 -6.11
N SER A 151 -0.49 4.33 -6.41
CA SER A 151 -1.03 5.31 -7.36
C SER A 151 -0.89 6.77 -6.88
N GLN A 152 -0.79 7.00 -5.58
CA GLN A 152 -0.66 8.31 -4.96
C GLN A 152 0.41 8.25 -3.87
N PRO A 153 1.63 8.74 -4.12
CA PRO A 153 2.73 8.67 -3.15
C PRO A 153 2.58 9.67 -2.00
N SER A 154 1.72 10.69 -2.14
CA SER A 154 1.42 11.66 -1.08
C SER A 154 -0.07 12.05 -1.13
N LEU A 155 -0.68 12.12 0.05
CA LEU A 155 -2.07 12.45 0.31
C LEU A 155 -2.13 13.56 1.35
N VAL A 156 -2.88 14.63 1.06
CA VAL A 156 -3.09 15.73 2.00
C VAL A 156 -4.58 15.87 2.25
N PHE A 157 -4.99 15.81 3.51
CA PHE A 157 -6.37 15.96 3.95
C PHE A 157 -6.49 17.22 4.81
N GLU A 158 -7.45 18.08 4.49
CA GLU A 158 -7.72 19.30 5.25
C GLU A 158 -8.58 19.05 6.49
N LYS A 159 -9.38 17.98 6.47
CA LYS A 159 -10.35 17.65 7.52
C LYS A 159 -10.36 16.16 7.82
N PRO A 160 -10.49 15.77 9.11
CA PRO A 160 -10.77 14.39 9.49
C PRO A 160 -12.00 13.83 8.77
N GLY A 161 -11.98 12.53 8.46
CA GLY A 161 -13.04 11.82 7.76
C GLY A 161 -12.99 11.90 6.24
N GLN A 162 -12.13 12.74 5.66
CA GLN A 162 -11.86 12.69 4.21
C GLN A 162 -11.18 11.36 3.83
N THR A 163 -11.50 10.88 2.63
CA THR A 163 -11.00 9.59 2.14
C THR A 163 -10.38 9.72 0.76
N ALA A 164 -9.41 8.86 0.46
CA ALA A 164 -8.87 8.66 -0.88
C ALA A 164 -8.62 7.17 -1.12
N ASP A 165 -8.75 6.73 -2.37
CA ASP A 165 -8.46 5.35 -2.76
C ASP A 165 -7.06 5.27 -3.39
N VAL A 166 -6.22 4.38 -2.86
CA VAL A 166 -4.90 4.06 -3.42
C VAL A 166 -4.93 2.69 -4.09
N ARG A 167 -4.35 2.62 -5.29
CA ARG A 167 -4.12 1.36 -6.00
C ARG A 167 -2.66 0.96 -5.90
N VAL A 168 -2.42 -0.35 -5.94
CA VAL A 168 -1.07 -0.93 -5.97
C VAL A 168 -0.89 -1.64 -7.29
N THR A 169 0.11 -1.21 -8.07
CA THR A 169 0.47 -1.84 -9.34
C THR A 169 1.80 -2.55 -9.18
N ALA A 170 1.86 -3.83 -9.56
CA ALA A 170 3.10 -4.59 -9.66
C ALA A 170 3.64 -4.52 -11.09
N THR A 171 4.96 -4.38 -11.22
CA THR A 171 5.72 -4.56 -12.46
C THR A 171 6.50 -5.86 -12.35
N TYR A 172 6.38 -6.72 -13.37
CA TYR A 172 7.03 -8.03 -13.41
C TYR A 172 8.34 -7.99 -14.20
N THR A 173 9.17 -9.04 -14.06
CA THR A 173 10.47 -9.14 -14.73
C THR A 173 10.40 -9.23 -16.26
N ASP A 174 9.23 -9.56 -16.81
CA ASP A 174 8.95 -9.52 -18.25
C ASP A 174 8.45 -8.14 -18.73
N GLY A 175 8.37 -7.15 -17.84
CA GLY A 175 7.88 -5.82 -18.12
C GLY A 175 6.35 -5.69 -18.09
N SER A 176 5.60 -6.78 -17.90
CA SER A 176 4.16 -6.71 -17.71
C SER A 176 3.79 -6.03 -16.40
N THR A 177 2.58 -5.47 -16.33
CA THR A 177 2.08 -4.84 -15.10
C THR A 177 0.72 -5.42 -14.71
N ARG A 178 0.39 -5.34 -13.42
CA ARG A 178 -0.91 -5.81 -12.89
C ARG A 178 -1.34 -4.98 -11.69
N ASP A 179 -2.63 -4.66 -11.62
CA ASP A 179 -3.25 -4.19 -10.38
C ASP A 179 -3.29 -5.34 -9.35
N VAL A 180 -2.59 -5.14 -8.24
CA VAL A 180 -2.49 -6.11 -7.13
C VAL A 180 -3.11 -5.54 -5.85
N THR A 181 -3.93 -4.50 -5.93
CA THR A 181 -4.58 -3.84 -4.78
C THR A 181 -5.32 -4.86 -3.90
N ALA A 182 -6.09 -5.76 -4.53
CA ALA A 182 -6.84 -6.81 -3.85
C ALA A 182 -5.98 -7.95 -3.28
N LEU A 183 -4.69 -7.99 -3.61
CA LEU A 183 -3.71 -8.98 -3.13
C LEU A 183 -2.64 -8.35 -2.22
N ALA A 184 -2.61 -7.04 -2.10
CA ALA A 184 -1.69 -6.33 -1.23
C ALA A 184 -2.13 -6.45 0.24
N LEU A 185 -1.16 -6.42 1.14
CA LEU A 185 -1.37 -6.22 2.58
C LEU A 185 -1.14 -4.74 2.90
N PHE A 186 -2.16 -4.08 3.43
CA PHE A 186 -2.08 -2.67 3.81
C PHE A 186 -1.85 -2.47 5.31
N GLY A 187 -1.26 -1.34 5.67
CA GLY A 187 -1.07 -0.92 7.06
C GLY A 187 -0.75 0.57 7.20
N THR A 188 -0.75 1.06 8.44
CA THR A 188 -0.41 2.45 8.79
C THR A 188 0.60 2.47 9.92
N ASN A 189 1.54 3.41 9.88
CA ASN A 189 2.49 3.64 10.98
C ASN A 189 1.86 4.42 12.14
N ASN A 190 0.75 5.13 11.90
CA ASN A 190 0.06 5.91 12.92
C ASN A 190 -1.45 6.04 12.61
N PRO A 191 -2.31 5.19 13.22
CA PRO A 191 -3.75 5.21 12.97
C PRO A 191 -4.45 6.46 13.52
N SER A 192 -3.83 7.23 14.42
CA SER A 192 -4.46 8.47 14.92
C SER A 192 -4.47 9.60 13.87
N VAL A 193 -3.60 9.51 12.85
CA VAL A 193 -3.53 10.46 11.72
C VAL A 193 -4.32 9.93 10.53
N ALA A 194 -4.06 8.69 10.12
CA ALA A 194 -4.77 8.05 9.01
C ALA A 194 -4.76 6.53 9.11
N GLU A 195 -5.85 5.92 8.66
CA GLU A 195 -6.00 4.48 8.51
C GLU A 195 -6.16 4.12 7.04
N ILE A 196 -5.81 2.89 6.67
CA ILE A 196 -6.04 2.32 5.35
C ILE A 196 -6.71 0.95 5.52
N ASP A 197 -7.79 0.71 4.78
CA ASP A 197 -8.50 -0.57 4.83
C ASP A 197 -7.89 -1.62 3.88
N ALA A 198 -8.45 -2.84 3.91
CA ALA A 198 -7.98 -3.95 3.06
C ALA A 198 -8.19 -3.71 1.55
N ASN A 199 -8.96 -2.71 1.16
CA ASN A 199 -9.25 -2.36 -0.23
C ASN A 199 -8.42 -1.17 -0.73
N GLY A 200 -7.52 -0.65 0.10
CA GLY A 200 -6.71 0.51 -0.24
C GLY A 200 -7.44 1.84 -0.02
N ARG A 201 -8.54 1.89 0.72
CA ARG A 201 -9.20 3.15 1.08
C ARG A 201 -8.51 3.77 2.29
N VAL A 202 -7.87 4.91 2.07
CA VAL A 202 -7.27 5.74 3.13
C VAL A 202 -8.33 6.66 3.71
N THR A 203 -8.40 6.75 5.04
CA THR A 203 -9.29 7.66 5.77
C THR A 203 -8.48 8.50 6.74
N SER A 204 -8.59 9.83 6.63
CA SER A 204 -8.00 10.76 7.61
C SER A 204 -8.71 10.67 8.96
N ARG A 205 -7.95 10.65 10.04
CA ARG A 205 -8.43 10.58 11.43
C ARG A 205 -8.14 11.85 12.22
N GLY A 206 -7.00 12.49 11.99
CA GLY A 206 -6.58 13.66 12.76
C GLY A 206 -5.41 14.39 12.13
N PRO A 207 -5.01 15.53 12.72
CA PRO A 207 -3.85 16.28 12.26
C PRO A 207 -2.55 15.53 12.55
N GLY A 208 -1.56 15.73 11.68
CA GLY A 208 -0.23 15.15 11.81
C GLY A 208 0.26 14.54 10.50
N ASP A 209 1.28 13.71 10.66
CA ASP A 209 2.01 13.06 9.58
C ASP A 209 2.07 11.56 9.84
N THR A 210 1.82 10.76 8.80
CA THR A 210 2.01 9.32 8.85
C THR A 210 2.32 8.76 7.46
N THR A 211 2.67 7.48 7.42
CA THR A 211 2.76 6.71 6.18
C THR A 211 1.77 5.56 6.25
N VAL A 212 0.91 5.46 5.24
CA VAL A 212 0.20 4.22 4.94
C VAL A 212 1.06 3.44 3.96
N PHE A 213 1.10 2.12 4.08
CA PHE A 213 1.95 1.29 3.24
C PHE A 213 1.19 0.10 2.69
N ALA A 214 1.68 -0.39 1.54
CA ALA A 214 1.24 -1.61 0.91
C ALA A 214 2.43 -2.57 0.77
N ARG A 215 2.18 -3.85 1.03
CA ARG A 215 3.15 -4.92 0.84
C ARG A 215 2.58 -5.92 -0.16
N PHE A 216 3.43 -6.34 -1.10
CA PHE A 216 3.09 -7.38 -2.06
C PHE A 216 4.38 -8.09 -2.47
N SER A 217 4.37 -9.43 -2.46
CA SER A 217 5.58 -10.24 -2.61
C SER A 217 6.66 -9.76 -1.60
N ARG A 218 7.87 -9.49 -2.08
CA ARG A 218 9.00 -9.00 -1.27
C ARG A 218 9.06 -7.48 -1.12
N PHE A 219 8.17 -6.73 -1.76
CA PHE A 219 8.24 -5.27 -1.81
C PHE A 219 7.31 -4.61 -0.80
N THR A 220 7.71 -3.44 -0.35
CA THR A 220 6.92 -2.55 0.51
C THR A 220 7.04 -1.14 -0.05
N VAL A 221 5.90 -0.48 -0.24
CA VAL A 221 5.82 0.91 -0.70
C VAL A 221 4.90 1.70 0.22
N GLY A 222 5.23 2.97 0.41
CA GLY A 222 4.49 3.89 1.27
C GLY A 222 3.84 5.01 0.45
N ALA A 223 2.68 5.46 0.92
CA ALA A 223 2.12 6.76 0.60
C ALA A 223 2.19 7.61 1.87
N GLU A 224 2.78 8.79 1.75
CA GLU A 224 2.75 9.82 2.79
C GLU A 224 1.31 10.30 2.96
N VAL A 225 0.86 10.46 4.20
CA VAL A 225 -0.45 11.01 4.52
C VAL A 225 -0.31 12.13 5.53
N ILE A 226 -0.72 13.32 5.12
CA ILE A 226 -0.73 14.51 5.95
C ILE A 226 -2.17 14.88 6.28
N GLY A 227 -2.51 14.84 7.57
CA GLY A 227 -3.70 15.50 8.09
C GLY A 227 -3.34 16.91 8.52
N LEU A 228 -3.92 17.93 7.89
CA LEU A 228 -3.66 19.31 8.27
C LEU A 228 -4.45 19.67 9.54
N PRO A 229 -3.86 20.41 10.49
CA PRO A 229 -4.65 21.06 11.53
C PRO A 229 -5.53 22.16 10.93
N PRO A 230 -6.56 22.63 11.68
CA PRO A 230 -7.36 23.78 11.28
C PRO A 230 -6.45 24.95 10.88
N GLY A 231 -6.72 25.56 9.72
CA GLY A 231 -5.85 26.58 9.14
C GLY A 231 -6.08 28.01 9.64
N GLU A 232 -7.05 28.22 10.52
CA GLU A 232 -7.40 29.56 11.00
C GLU A 232 -6.24 30.16 11.80
N GLY A 233 -5.73 31.31 11.35
CA GLY A 233 -4.70 32.06 12.04
C GLY A 233 -3.26 31.58 11.86
N PHE A 234 -3.01 30.54 11.04
CA PHE A 234 -1.63 30.13 10.74
C PHE A 234 -0.92 31.16 9.85
N VAL A 235 0.20 31.70 10.34
CA VAL A 235 1.10 32.58 9.60
C VAL A 235 2.51 32.04 9.76
N TRP A 236 3.17 31.76 8.65
CA TRP A 236 4.56 31.30 8.66
C TRP A 236 5.50 32.47 9.02
N PRO A 237 6.30 32.38 10.09
CA PRO A 237 7.14 33.50 10.54
C PRO A 237 8.40 33.72 9.69
N ASN A 238 8.69 32.82 8.73
CA ASN A 238 9.87 32.88 7.87
C ASN A 238 11.20 33.04 8.64
N PRO A 239 11.52 32.12 9.57
CA PRO A 239 12.75 32.18 10.35
C PRO A 239 13.99 32.01 9.45
N PRO A 240 15.18 32.49 9.88
CA PRO A 240 16.41 32.32 9.12
C PRO A 240 16.81 30.83 9.05
N GLU A 241 17.20 30.39 7.85
CA GLU A 241 17.85 29.09 7.64
C GLU A 241 19.36 29.22 7.85
N ASN A 242 19.94 28.48 8.79
CA ASN A 242 21.38 28.51 9.08
C ASN A 242 22.14 27.38 8.36
N ASN A 243 21.43 26.33 7.96
CA ASN A 243 21.98 25.17 7.26
C ASN A 243 20.90 24.46 6.42
N PHE A 244 21.29 23.45 5.65
CA PHE A 244 20.37 22.72 4.78
C PHE A 244 19.32 21.88 5.54
N ILE A 245 19.57 21.52 6.81
CA ILE A 245 18.58 20.81 7.64
C ILE A 245 17.46 21.75 8.04
N ASP A 246 17.76 23.02 8.37
CA ASP A 246 16.74 24.02 8.68
C ASP A 246 15.73 24.15 7.53
N HIS A 247 16.20 24.16 6.29
CA HIS A 247 15.34 24.16 5.10
C HIS A 247 14.36 22.98 5.09
N LEU A 248 14.86 21.75 5.28
CA LEU A 248 14.03 20.54 5.27
C LEU A 248 13.03 20.52 6.44
N VAL A 249 13.45 20.98 7.62
CA VAL A 249 12.60 21.07 8.81
C VAL A 249 11.51 22.12 8.59
N PHE A 250 11.85 23.29 8.08
CA PHE A 250 10.92 24.38 7.84
C PHE A 250 9.91 24.05 6.75
N GLU A 251 10.34 23.41 5.67
CA GLU A 251 9.44 22.89 4.63
C GLU A 251 8.39 21.94 5.25
N ARG A 252 8.82 21.04 6.14
CA ARG A 252 7.91 20.10 6.83
C ARG A 252 6.96 20.82 7.79
N LEU A 253 7.48 21.69 8.65
CA LEU A 253 6.68 22.43 9.63
C LEU A 253 5.64 23.31 8.94
N GLN A 254 6.02 24.00 7.86
CA GLN A 254 5.11 24.82 7.07
C GLN A 254 4.01 23.99 6.42
N LYS A 255 4.34 22.83 5.83
CA LYS A 255 3.34 21.88 5.30
C LYS A 255 2.35 21.44 6.38
N LEU A 256 2.83 21.20 7.61
CA LEU A 256 2.00 20.78 8.73
C LEU A 256 1.30 21.93 9.46
N ARG A 257 1.48 23.19 9.02
CA ARG A 257 0.98 24.40 9.70
C ARG A 257 1.44 24.49 11.17
N ILE A 258 2.68 24.07 11.44
CA ILE A 258 3.31 24.16 12.75
C ILE A 258 4.30 25.31 12.72
N VAL A 259 4.19 26.23 13.67
CA VAL A 259 5.16 27.31 13.85
C VAL A 259 6.39 26.77 14.57
N PRO A 260 7.63 27.03 14.09
CA PRO A 260 8.84 26.61 14.78
C PRO A 260 8.91 27.22 16.19
N SER A 261 9.43 26.47 17.15
CA SER A 261 9.66 26.98 18.50
C SER A 261 10.68 28.14 18.50
N ASP A 262 10.52 29.05 19.44
CA ASP A 262 11.48 30.13 19.66
C ASP A 262 12.89 29.60 19.98
N VAL A 263 13.90 30.42 19.66
CA VAL A 263 15.28 30.13 20.02
C VAL A 263 15.41 30.08 21.54
N CYS A 264 15.89 28.95 22.06
CA CYS A 264 16.10 28.78 23.49
C CYS A 264 17.21 29.70 24.04
N ASP A 265 17.16 30.01 25.33
CA ASP A 265 18.21 30.72 26.05
C ASP A 265 19.54 29.93 26.12
N ASP A 266 20.62 30.61 26.52
CA ASP A 266 21.96 30.05 26.54
C ASP A 266 22.13 28.90 27.55
N GLU A 267 21.46 28.95 28.70
CA GLU A 267 21.51 27.89 29.71
C GLU A 267 20.87 26.60 29.18
N THR A 268 19.68 26.74 28.57
CA THR A 268 18.94 25.64 27.94
C THR A 268 19.72 25.08 26.77
N PHE A 269 20.30 25.94 25.92
CA PHE A 269 21.15 25.52 24.80
C PHE A 269 22.33 24.68 25.29
N LEU A 270 23.13 25.19 26.24
CA LEU A 270 24.33 24.52 26.71
C LEU A 270 24.01 23.15 27.33
N ARG A 271 22.94 23.09 28.12
CA ARG A 271 22.47 21.83 28.72
C ARG A 271 22.08 20.82 27.64
N ARG A 272 21.27 21.21 26.65
CA ARG A 272 20.80 20.31 25.58
C ARG A 272 21.95 19.82 24.71
N VAL A 273 22.78 20.73 24.20
CA VAL A 273 23.87 20.37 23.29
C VAL A 273 24.90 19.47 23.96
N THR A 274 25.18 19.65 25.25
CA THR A 274 26.13 18.79 25.99
C THR A 274 25.53 17.41 26.28
N LEU A 275 24.23 17.34 26.59
CA LEU A 275 23.55 16.06 26.75
C LEU A 275 23.50 15.28 25.43
N ASP A 276 23.19 15.95 24.33
CA ASP A 276 23.01 15.30 23.02
C ASP A 276 24.36 14.86 22.42
N LEU A 277 25.41 15.69 22.52
CA LEU A 277 26.70 15.41 21.89
C LEU A 277 27.68 14.65 22.81
N ALA A 278 27.66 14.91 24.13
CA ALA A 278 28.61 14.33 25.07
C ALA A 278 27.99 13.37 26.10
N ALA A 279 26.67 13.13 26.03
CA ALA A 279 25.94 12.24 26.94
C ALA A 279 26.12 12.55 28.44
N ARG A 280 26.38 13.83 28.78
CA ARG A 280 26.56 14.31 30.15
C ARG A 280 26.02 15.74 30.32
N THR A 281 25.87 16.19 31.56
CA THR A 281 25.64 17.61 31.84
C THR A 281 26.93 18.42 31.64
N PRO A 282 26.84 19.74 31.36
CA PRO A 282 28.01 20.61 31.39
C PRO A 282 28.65 20.58 32.78
N THR A 283 29.99 20.68 32.85
CA THR A 283 30.67 20.91 34.13
C THR A 283 30.43 22.34 34.59
N VAL A 284 30.75 22.62 35.85
CA VAL A 284 30.63 23.99 36.41
C VAL A 284 31.51 24.95 35.62
N GLU A 285 32.74 24.55 35.30
CA GLU A 285 33.71 25.36 34.56
C GLU A 285 33.24 25.63 33.12
N GLU A 286 32.66 24.64 32.44
CA GLU A 286 32.10 24.83 31.10
C GLU A 286 30.90 25.77 31.11
N TYR A 287 30.05 25.67 32.13
CA TYR A 287 28.91 26.55 32.32
C TYR A 287 29.36 28.00 32.51
N GLU A 288 30.25 28.24 33.48
CA GLU A 288 30.76 29.57 33.79
C GLU A 288 31.45 30.19 32.58
N ALA A 289 32.30 29.43 31.89
CA ALA A 289 32.99 29.89 30.69
C ALA A 289 32.01 30.26 29.56
N PHE A 290 30.99 29.42 29.32
CA PHE A 290 30.01 29.68 28.27
C PHE A 290 29.10 30.87 28.61
N MET A 291 28.69 31.04 29.86
CA MET A 291 27.86 32.19 30.27
C MET A 291 28.63 33.52 30.23
N ALA A 292 29.94 33.49 30.49
CA ALA A 292 30.80 34.66 30.40
C ALA A 292 31.14 35.06 28.95
N ASP A 293 31.02 34.16 27.98
CA ASP A 293 31.34 34.45 26.57
C ASP A 293 30.22 35.26 25.91
N SER A 294 30.55 36.47 25.43
CA SER A 294 29.65 37.36 24.69
C SER A 294 29.88 37.34 23.18
N SER A 295 30.68 36.41 22.67
CA SER A 295 30.97 36.29 21.23
C SER A 295 29.69 35.91 20.47
N PRO A 296 29.40 36.52 19.32
CA PRO A 296 28.17 36.26 18.55
C PRO A 296 28.09 34.81 18.02
N ASP A 297 29.22 34.13 17.91
CA ASP A 297 29.38 32.76 17.42
C ASP A 297 29.63 31.73 18.54
N LYS A 298 29.49 32.11 19.82
CA LYS A 298 29.76 31.24 20.99
C LYS A 298 29.08 29.86 20.89
N ARG A 299 27.87 29.80 20.33
CA ARG A 299 27.09 28.56 20.18
C ARG A 299 27.73 27.62 19.15
N ALA A 300 28.15 28.14 18.00
CA ALA A 300 28.84 27.37 16.97
C ALA A 300 30.17 26.83 17.50
N ARG A 301 30.96 27.70 18.15
CA ARG A 301 32.24 27.30 18.76
C ARG A 301 32.08 26.22 19.83
N LYS A 302 31.02 26.28 20.64
CA LYS A 302 30.75 25.24 21.64
C LYS A 302 30.32 23.92 21.01
N ILE A 303 29.58 23.94 19.89
CA ILE A 303 29.26 22.74 19.12
C ILE A 303 30.55 22.10 18.60
N ASP A 304 31.41 22.88 17.94
CA ASP A 304 32.69 22.38 17.41
C ASP A 304 33.55 21.76 18.51
N ALA A 305 33.69 22.44 19.65
CA ALA A 305 34.45 21.94 20.79
C ALA A 305 33.87 20.68 21.45
N LEU A 306 32.58 20.37 21.26
CA LEU A 306 31.96 19.15 21.76
C LEU A 306 32.03 17.98 20.75
N LEU A 307 32.33 18.27 19.48
CA LEU A 307 32.47 17.27 18.42
C LEU A 307 33.90 16.75 18.27
N GLU A 308 34.88 17.45 18.85
CA GLU A 308 36.28 17.00 18.99
C GLU A 308 36.45 15.93 20.09
#